data_AF-A0A9C7SH68-F1
#
_entry.id   AF-A0A9C7SH68-F1
#
_cell.length_a   1.000
_cell.length_b   1.000
_cell.length_c   1.000
_cell.angle_alpha   90.00
_cell.angle_beta   90.00
_cell.angle_gamma   90.00
#
_symmetry.space_group_name_H-M   'P 1'
#
loop_
_entity.id
_entity.type
_entity.pdbx_description
1 polymer ?
#
loop_
_entity_poly.entity_id
_entity_poly.type
_entity_poly.pdbx_seq_one_letter_code
_entity_poly.pdbx_strand_id
1 'polypeptide(L)'
;MIKDPVCGMTVSADSEHHHKYADKDYYFCSSSCHDKFTADPEQYLASESLKDPVCGMDVSADSEHHHKHDDKDYYFCSSSCHEKFVADPGQYLTSESLKDPVCGMDVTEGSEHKSQYDGEDYYFCSASCKGKFDNKPTDYIHKHEVNGQHDHSEHECHHAEKGNVGKADDSNIYTCPMHPEVEQQGPGACPKCGMALEPKNIPLVATRTEYTCPMHPEIVQDHPGACPKCGMALEPLTVEIEEDTSELDYMSRRFWISSILAIPVLISAMAAEFWPQAMAGLIDPNLRQWIEMVVATPVVVWGGWIFYVRAVQSVITGNLNMFTLIGIGVSVAWTYSVIATVAPGIFPPAILNEVGVVPVYFEAAAVITALILLGQVLELRARSQTNAAIKLLLGLAPKTARIVRNDGTEEDIPMEHVQVGDILRVRPGEKIPVDGTVQDGVSNVDESMVTGEPIPLEKAPGDKLIGATVNSTGSLLMRAEKVGSDTLLAQIVQMVADAQRSRAPIQRLVDVVAGYFVPVVIVISIITFFVWWNWGPEPALAYAVINAVAVLIIACPCALGLATPMSIMVGTGKGAMMGVLFKNAEALEVLRKVDTLVVDKTGTLTEGKP
;
A
#
# COMPACT_ATOMS: atom_id res chain seq x y z
N MET A 1 0.51 8.76 -31.04
CA MET A 1 -0.33 8.40 -29.88
C MET A 1 -0.97 9.67 -29.39
N ILE A 2 -2.30 9.76 -29.46
CA ILE A 2 -3.04 10.94 -28.98
C ILE A 2 -3.18 10.81 -27.47
N LYS A 3 -2.96 11.87 -26.70
CA LYS A 3 -3.17 11.85 -25.25
C LYS A 3 -4.43 12.62 -24.89
N ASP A 4 -5.20 12.06 -23.97
CA ASP A 4 -6.31 12.74 -23.32
C ASP A 4 -5.76 13.92 -22.49
N PRO A 5 -6.16 15.17 -22.75
CA PRO A 5 -5.63 16.34 -22.06
C PRO A 5 -6.07 16.46 -20.59
N VAL A 6 -7.11 15.72 -20.17
CA VAL A 6 -7.62 15.76 -18.79
C VAL A 6 -6.90 14.75 -17.90
N CYS A 7 -6.56 13.57 -18.41
CA CYS A 7 -6.00 12.48 -17.61
C CYS A 7 -4.65 11.93 -18.10
N GLY A 8 -4.17 12.33 -19.28
CA GLY A 8 -2.90 11.91 -19.85
C GLY A 8 -2.87 10.49 -20.45
N MET A 9 -3.99 9.76 -20.45
CA MET A 9 -4.10 8.42 -21.05
C MET A 9 -3.94 8.46 -22.56
N THR A 10 -3.42 7.38 -23.15
CA THR A 10 -3.32 7.26 -24.61
C THR A 10 -4.69 6.90 -25.19
N VAL A 11 -5.14 7.67 -26.18
CA VAL A 11 -6.43 7.52 -26.84
C VAL A 11 -6.20 7.28 -28.33
N SER A 12 -7.07 6.47 -28.93
CA SER A 12 -7.07 6.22 -30.36
C SER A 12 -7.84 7.31 -31.12
N ALA A 13 -7.48 7.55 -32.38
CA ALA A 13 -8.08 8.61 -33.22
C ALA A 13 -9.54 8.32 -33.63
N ASP A 14 -10.07 7.15 -33.28
CA ASP A 14 -11.44 6.68 -33.50
C ASP A 14 -12.29 6.69 -32.22
N SER A 15 -11.82 7.33 -31.13
CA SER A 15 -12.59 7.43 -29.89
C SER A 15 -13.96 8.09 -30.13
N GLU A 16 -15.01 7.46 -29.60
CA GLU A 16 -16.38 8.00 -29.60
C GLU A 16 -16.47 9.32 -28.80
N HIS A 17 -15.50 9.59 -27.93
CA HIS A 17 -15.43 10.80 -27.13
C HIS A 17 -14.38 11.75 -27.72
N HIS A 18 -14.82 12.70 -28.54
CA HIS A 18 -13.97 13.75 -29.12
C HIS A 18 -14.67 15.12 -29.07
N HIS A 19 -13.89 16.19 -28.98
CA HIS A 19 -14.38 17.56 -28.90
C HIS A 19 -13.48 18.49 -29.69
N LYS A 20 -14.08 19.39 -30.48
CA LYS A 20 -13.32 20.37 -31.27
C LYS A 20 -13.30 21.71 -30.56
N TYR A 21 -12.10 22.20 -30.23
CA TYR A 21 -11.88 23.50 -29.57
C TYR A 21 -10.72 24.25 -30.23
N ALA A 22 -10.90 25.55 -30.51
CA ALA A 22 -9.91 26.39 -31.20
C ALA A 22 -9.33 25.77 -32.50
N ASP A 23 -10.20 25.24 -33.36
CA ASP A 23 -9.86 24.56 -34.63
C ASP A 23 -8.99 23.29 -34.51
N LYS A 24 -8.86 22.71 -33.31
CA LYS A 24 -8.15 21.45 -33.06
C LYS A 24 -9.10 20.39 -32.47
N ASP A 25 -8.97 19.15 -32.94
CA ASP A 25 -9.72 18.00 -32.43
C ASP A 25 -8.99 17.38 -31.23
N TYR A 26 -9.70 17.23 -30.11
CA TYR A 26 -9.25 16.57 -28.89
C TYR A 26 -10.00 15.26 -28.68
N TYR A 27 -9.30 14.23 -28.22
CA TYR A 27 -9.85 12.88 -28.03
C TYR A 27 -9.70 12.47 -26.57
N PHE A 28 -10.72 11.82 -26.03
CA PHE A 28 -10.83 11.50 -24.62
C PHE A 28 -10.99 9.99 -24.40
N CYS A 29 -10.48 9.49 -23.27
CA CYS A 29 -10.55 8.08 -22.90
C CYS A 29 -11.94 7.68 -22.36
N SER A 30 -12.76 8.66 -21.95
CA SER A 30 -14.07 8.44 -21.36
C SER A 30 -14.97 9.68 -21.51
N SER A 31 -16.28 9.49 -21.37
CA SER A 31 -17.26 10.58 -21.29
C SER A 31 -16.98 11.57 -20.17
N SER A 32 -16.47 11.10 -19.02
CA SER A 32 -16.11 11.97 -17.90
C SER A 32 -14.95 12.92 -18.21
N CYS A 33 -13.94 12.48 -18.98
CA CYS A 33 -12.85 13.36 -19.41
C CYS A 33 -13.35 14.37 -20.45
N HIS A 34 -14.18 13.92 -21.39
CA HIS A 34 -14.83 14.81 -22.36
C HIS A 34 -15.63 15.91 -21.66
N ASP A 35 -16.52 15.55 -20.73
CA ASP A 35 -17.41 16.51 -20.05
C ASP A 35 -16.63 17.52 -19.20
N LYS A 36 -15.54 17.09 -18.55
CA LYS A 36 -14.63 17.99 -17.81
C LYS A 36 -13.93 18.98 -18.74
N PHE A 37 -13.43 18.51 -19.87
CA PHE A 37 -12.77 19.38 -20.86
C PHE A 37 -13.75 20.37 -21.48
N THR A 38 -14.96 19.94 -21.84
CA THR A 38 -15.99 20.83 -22.39
C THR A 38 -16.45 21.89 -21.39
N ALA A 39 -16.42 21.59 -20.08
CA ALA A 39 -16.83 22.51 -19.03
C ALA A 39 -15.83 23.67 -18.83
N ASP A 40 -14.52 23.41 -18.92
CA ASP A 40 -13.47 24.42 -18.78
C ASP A 40 -12.21 24.05 -19.60
N PRO A 41 -12.21 24.27 -20.93
CA PRO A 41 -11.09 23.86 -21.79
C PRO A 41 -9.78 24.55 -21.45
N GLU A 42 -9.82 25.82 -21.03
CA GLU A 42 -8.62 26.62 -20.77
C GLU A 42 -7.81 26.07 -19.60
N GLN A 43 -8.47 25.50 -18.60
CA GLN A 43 -7.82 24.83 -17.46
C GLN A 43 -6.91 23.67 -17.88
N TYR A 44 -7.30 22.90 -18.89
CA TYR A 44 -6.56 21.72 -19.36
C TYR A 44 -5.63 22.03 -20.54
N LEU A 45 -5.74 23.24 -21.10
CA LEU A 45 -4.87 23.75 -22.14
C LEU A 45 -3.78 24.68 -21.59
N ALA A 46 -3.82 24.99 -20.29
CA ALA A 46 -2.81 25.74 -19.59
C ALA A 46 -1.48 24.95 -19.46
N SER A 47 -0.54 25.33 -20.32
CA SER A 47 0.90 25.01 -20.34
C SER A 47 1.30 23.56 -20.61
N GLU A 48 1.95 23.34 -21.76
CA GLU A 48 3.07 22.40 -21.79
C GLU A 48 4.01 22.81 -20.65
N SER A 49 4.17 21.95 -19.65
CA SER A 49 5.08 22.18 -18.54
C SER A 49 6.50 22.39 -19.09
N LEU A 50 6.95 23.64 -19.18
CA LEU A 50 8.33 23.94 -19.48
C LEU A 50 9.14 23.53 -18.25
N LYS A 51 10.33 22.95 -18.47
CA LYS A 51 11.21 22.49 -17.39
C LYS A 51 12.42 23.39 -17.32
N ASP A 52 12.77 23.83 -16.11
CA ASP A 52 14.03 24.54 -15.85
C ASP A 52 15.22 23.60 -16.15
N PRO A 53 16.13 23.92 -17.09
CA PRO A 53 17.25 23.06 -17.47
C PRO A 53 18.27 22.80 -16.36
N VAL A 54 18.34 23.66 -15.35
CA VAL A 54 19.33 23.59 -14.26
C VAL A 54 18.83 22.71 -13.12
N CYS A 55 17.54 22.75 -12.81
CA CYS A 55 16.99 22.04 -11.64
C CYS A 55 15.81 21.10 -11.91
N GLY A 56 15.21 21.14 -13.10
CA GLY A 56 14.09 20.27 -13.49
C GLY A 56 12.73 20.66 -12.90
N MET A 57 12.61 21.82 -12.24
CA MET A 57 11.33 22.34 -11.76
C MET A 57 10.43 22.76 -12.92
N ASP A 58 9.12 22.62 -12.72
CA ASP A 58 8.13 23.16 -13.66
C ASP A 58 8.16 24.68 -13.64
N VAL A 59 8.25 25.26 -14.83
CA VAL A 59 8.29 26.70 -15.07
C VAL A 59 7.27 27.03 -16.15
N SER A 60 6.73 28.24 -16.07
CA SER A 60 5.74 28.72 -17.01
C SER A 60 6.40 29.66 -18.03
N ALA A 61 5.79 29.80 -19.21
CA ALA A 61 6.32 30.62 -20.31
C ALA A 61 6.32 32.13 -20.00
N ASP A 62 5.70 32.54 -18.90
CA ASP A 62 5.64 33.89 -18.35
C ASP A 62 6.65 34.14 -17.20
N SER A 63 7.59 33.21 -16.96
CA SER A 63 8.65 33.43 -15.96
C SER A 63 9.46 34.71 -16.25
N GLU A 64 9.66 35.54 -15.23
CA GLU A 64 10.53 36.72 -15.29
C GLU A 64 11.99 36.36 -15.60
N HIS A 65 12.38 35.10 -15.39
CA HIS A 65 13.72 34.58 -15.64
C HIS A 65 13.73 33.72 -16.90
N HIS A 66 14.12 34.30 -18.04
CA HIS A 66 14.26 33.60 -19.32
C HIS A 66 15.55 34.00 -20.03
N HIS A 67 16.10 33.08 -20.83
CA HIS A 67 17.31 33.29 -21.61
C HIS A 67 17.22 32.62 -22.97
N LYS A 68 17.66 33.31 -24.03
CA LYS A 68 17.66 32.77 -25.38
C LYS A 68 19.06 32.27 -25.76
N HIS A 69 19.17 30.99 -26.13
CA HIS A 69 20.42 30.35 -26.56
C HIS A 69 20.18 29.48 -27.80
N ASP A 70 20.99 29.64 -28.85
CA ASP A 70 20.86 28.94 -30.15
C ASP A 70 19.44 28.92 -30.73
N ASP A 71 18.81 30.09 -30.79
CA ASP A 71 17.45 30.32 -31.30
C ASP A 71 16.32 29.59 -30.53
N LYS A 72 16.60 29.12 -29.31
CA LYS A 72 15.62 28.54 -28.38
C LYS A 72 15.52 29.33 -27.09
N ASP A 73 14.30 29.58 -26.64
CA ASP A 73 14.01 30.24 -25.35
C ASP A 73 13.98 29.22 -24.20
N TYR A 74 14.71 29.52 -23.14
CA TYR A 74 14.78 28.74 -21.89
C TYR A 74 14.21 29.56 -20.74
N TYR A 75 13.47 28.91 -19.84
CA TYR A 75 12.79 29.53 -18.70
C TYR A 75 13.31 28.91 -17.40
N PHE A 76 13.41 29.73 -16.34
CA PHE A 76 14.03 29.35 -15.08
C PHE A 76 13.12 29.64 -13.89
N CYS A 77 13.22 28.81 -12.84
CA CYS A 77 12.41 28.92 -11.63
C CYS A 77 12.90 30.00 -10.67
N SER A 78 14.15 30.45 -10.84
CA SER A 78 14.80 31.43 -9.98
C SER A 78 15.93 32.16 -10.71
N SER A 79 16.30 33.34 -10.20
CA SER A 79 17.48 34.08 -10.64
C SER A 79 18.76 33.25 -10.53
N SER A 80 18.88 32.41 -9.51
CA SER A 80 20.04 31.53 -9.31
C SER A 80 20.17 30.45 -10.39
N CYS A 81 19.06 29.90 -10.88
CA CYS A 81 19.09 28.94 -12.01
C CYS A 81 19.43 29.65 -13.32
N HIS A 82 18.85 30.84 -13.56
CA HIS A 82 19.19 31.66 -14.72
C HIS A 82 20.68 32.03 -14.74
N GLU A 83 21.26 32.50 -13.63
CA GLU A 83 22.68 32.86 -13.54
C GLU A 83 23.61 31.67 -13.81
N LYS A 84 23.27 30.48 -13.30
CA LYS A 84 24.02 29.24 -13.55
C LYS A 84 24.00 28.83 -15.01
N PHE A 85 22.83 28.93 -15.66
CA PHE A 85 22.69 28.60 -17.07
C PHE A 85 23.45 29.59 -17.96
N VAL A 86 23.38 30.88 -17.67
CA VAL A 86 24.12 31.92 -18.43
C VAL A 86 25.63 31.78 -18.28
N ALA A 87 26.11 31.30 -17.13
CA ALA A 87 27.53 31.11 -16.87
C ALA A 87 28.15 29.98 -17.71
N ASP A 88 27.42 28.88 -17.92
CA ASP A 88 27.86 27.75 -18.75
C ASP A 88 26.67 26.96 -19.34
N PRO A 89 26.07 27.41 -20.46
CA PRO A 89 24.91 26.75 -21.06
C PRO A 89 25.20 25.31 -21.49
N GLY A 90 26.43 25.03 -21.96
CA GLY A 90 26.82 23.73 -22.50
C GLY A 90 26.70 22.59 -21.49
N GLN A 91 26.91 22.90 -20.20
CA GLN A 91 26.76 21.95 -19.10
C GLN A 91 25.32 21.41 -18.96
N TYR A 92 24.32 22.20 -19.33
CA TYR A 92 22.89 21.86 -19.14
C TYR A 92 22.19 21.47 -20.45
N LEU A 93 22.87 21.59 -21.60
CA LEU A 93 22.30 21.35 -22.93
C LEU A 93 22.74 20.03 -23.58
N THR A 94 23.62 19.28 -22.92
CA THR A 94 24.08 17.97 -23.41
C THR A 94 23.14 16.86 -22.93
N SER A 95 22.21 16.47 -23.81
CA SER A 95 21.34 15.32 -23.62
C SER A 95 22.05 14.02 -24.00
N GLU A 96 22.99 13.59 -23.15
CA GLU A 96 23.35 12.18 -23.00
C GLU A 96 23.97 12.04 -21.61
N SER A 97 23.09 12.00 -20.60
CA SER A 97 23.50 11.64 -19.25
C SER A 97 23.92 10.17 -19.28
N LEU A 98 25.22 9.92 -19.35
CA LEU A 98 25.78 8.60 -19.09
C LEU A 98 25.43 8.21 -17.64
N LYS A 99 25.28 6.92 -17.36
CA LYS A 99 24.97 6.43 -16.01
C LYS A 99 26.18 5.77 -15.40
N ASP A 100 26.49 6.11 -14.14
CA ASP A 100 27.51 5.41 -13.36
C ASP A 100 27.08 3.94 -13.17
N PRO A 101 27.85 2.93 -13.65
CA PRO A 101 27.46 1.52 -13.58
C PRO A 101 27.33 0.95 -12.16
N VAL A 102 27.96 1.60 -11.18
CA VAL A 102 28.01 1.13 -9.79
C VAL A 102 26.81 1.64 -8.99
N CYS A 103 26.36 2.86 -9.24
CA CYS A 103 25.31 3.51 -8.44
C CYS A 103 24.11 4.07 -9.23
N GLY A 104 24.20 4.18 -10.56
CA GLY A 104 23.13 4.68 -11.42
C GLY A 104 22.96 6.21 -11.43
N MET A 105 23.90 6.97 -10.86
CA MET A 105 23.89 8.44 -10.92
C MET A 105 24.25 8.94 -12.32
N ASP A 106 23.69 10.08 -12.70
CA ASP A 106 24.04 10.76 -13.95
C ASP A 106 25.48 11.26 -13.93
N VAL A 107 26.22 10.92 -14.96
CA VAL A 107 27.62 11.30 -15.20
C VAL A 107 27.76 11.77 -16.65
N THR A 108 28.80 12.55 -16.91
CA THR A 108 29.10 13.05 -18.26
C THR A 108 30.46 12.51 -18.71
N GLU A 109 30.75 12.56 -20.01
CA GLU A 109 32.07 12.20 -20.57
C GLU A 109 33.21 13.07 -20.03
N GLY A 110 32.89 14.20 -19.38
CA GLY A 110 33.83 15.08 -18.69
C GLY A 110 34.21 14.65 -17.27
N SER A 111 33.72 13.52 -16.75
CA SER A 111 34.06 13.08 -15.39
C SER A 111 35.57 12.87 -15.20
N GLU A 112 36.13 13.42 -14.13
CA GLU A 112 37.51 13.16 -13.70
C GLU A 112 37.75 11.69 -13.30
N HIS A 113 36.66 10.93 -13.09
CA HIS A 113 36.70 9.54 -12.68
C HIS A 113 36.23 8.63 -13.81
N LYS A 114 37.18 8.11 -14.59
CA LYS A 114 36.94 7.19 -15.70
C LYS A 114 37.84 5.96 -15.66
N SER A 115 37.38 4.86 -16.25
CA SER A 115 38.13 3.61 -16.41
C SER A 115 37.77 2.95 -17.73
N GLN A 116 38.71 2.20 -18.32
CA GLN A 116 38.52 1.52 -19.60
C GLN A 116 38.51 0.00 -19.38
N TYR A 117 37.45 -0.68 -19.82
CA TYR A 117 37.32 -2.13 -19.69
C TYR A 117 36.71 -2.73 -20.97
N ASP A 118 37.31 -3.81 -21.46
CA ASP A 118 36.96 -4.50 -22.72
C ASP A 118 36.85 -3.58 -23.96
N GLY A 119 37.64 -2.50 -23.99
CA GLY A 119 37.68 -1.54 -25.10
C GLY A 119 36.65 -0.41 -25.02
N GLU A 120 35.81 -0.37 -23.97
CA GLU A 120 34.83 0.69 -23.72
C GLU A 120 35.23 1.58 -22.54
N ASP A 121 34.93 2.88 -22.63
CA ASP A 121 35.18 3.86 -21.58
C ASP A 121 33.96 3.99 -20.65
N TYR A 122 34.18 3.78 -19.36
CA TYR A 122 33.18 3.90 -18.29
C TYR A 122 33.46 5.13 -17.41
N TYR A 123 32.41 5.87 -17.09
CA TYR A 123 32.47 7.12 -16.31
C TYR A 123 31.77 6.96 -14.97
N PHE A 124 32.32 7.59 -13.92
CA PHE A 124 31.87 7.41 -12.54
C PHE A 124 31.62 8.75 -11.85
N CYS A 125 30.69 8.78 -10.90
CA CYS A 125 30.32 9.97 -10.14
C CYS A 125 31.33 10.31 -9.04
N SER A 126 32.15 9.32 -8.64
CA SER A 126 33.12 9.46 -7.54
C SER A 126 34.28 8.49 -7.67
N ALA A 127 35.40 8.82 -7.02
CA ALA A 127 36.56 7.94 -6.88
C ALA A 127 36.19 6.59 -6.21
N SER A 128 35.18 6.57 -5.33
CA SER A 128 34.70 5.33 -4.71
C SER A 128 33.96 4.42 -5.69
N CYS A 129 33.16 4.98 -6.60
CA CYS A 129 32.45 4.18 -7.61
C CYS A 129 33.43 3.64 -8.64
N LYS A 130 34.37 4.48 -9.12
CA LYS A 130 35.49 4.02 -9.95
C LYS A 130 36.28 2.90 -9.27
N GLY A 131 36.64 3.06 -7.99
CA GLY A 131 37.40 2.05 -7.25
C GLY A 131 36.64 0.73 -7.05
N LYS A 132 35.30 0.76 -6.93
CA LYS A 132 34.48 -0.47 -6.90
C LYS A 132 34.46 -1.17 -8.25
N PHE A 133 34.28 -0.40 -9.33
CA PHE A 133 34.30 -0.92 -10.69
C PHE A 133 35.67 -1.52 -11.04
N ASP A 134 36.77 -0.81 -10.79
CA ASP A 134 38.14 -1.29 -11.08
C ASP A 134 38.49 -2.59 -10.31
N ASN A 135 37.92 -2.77 -9.11
CA ASN A 135 38.15 -3.97 -8.31
C ASN A 135 37.39 -5.20 -8.85
N LYS A 136 36.18 -5.04 -9.38
CA LYS A 136 35.36 -6.11 -9.96
C LYS A 136 34.43 -5.61 -11.08
N PRO A 137 34.94 -5.38 -12.30
CA PRO A 137 34.14 -4.80 -13.39
C PRO A 137 32.96 -5.68 -13.81
N THR A 138 33.15 -7.00 -13.81
CA THR A 138 32.16 -8.00 -14.23
C THR A 138 30.86 -7.96 -13.42
N ASP A 139 30.91 -7.52 -12.16
CA ASP A 139 29.73 -7.44 -11.28
C ASP A 139 28.78 -6.30 -11.70
N TYR A 140 29.26 -5.35 -12.52
CA TYR A 140 28.54 -4.13 -12.88
C TYR A 140 28.19 -4.04 -14.38
N ILE A 141 28.79 -4.88 -15.23
CA ILE A 141 28.61 -4.82 -16.69
C ILE A 141 27.32 -5.55 -17.16
N HIS A 142 26.76 -6.45 -16.36
CA HIS A 142 25.61 -7.30 -16.76
C HIS A 142 24.21 -6.76 -16.45
N LYS A 143 24.04 -5.46 -16.16
CA LYS A 143 22.71 -4.89 -15.81
C LYS A 143 21.99 -4.15 -16.94
N HIS A 144 22.49 -4.20 -18.17
CA HIS A 144 21.90 -3.52 -19.33
C HIS A 144 21.60 -4.46 -20.51
N GLU A 145 20.83 -5.53 -20.30
CA GLU A 145 20.04 -6.14 -21.38
C GLU A 145 18.60 -6.41 -20.90
N VAL A 146 17.64 -5.95 -21.70
CA VAL A 146 16.20 -6.00 -21.44
C VAL A 146 15.58 -7.25 -22.08
N ASN A 147 14.58 -7.81 -21.39
CA ASN A 147 13.59 -8.84 -21.78
C ASN A 147 13.92 -10.33 -21.60
N GLY A 148 13.09 -10.96 -20.76
CA GLY A 148 12.58 -12.32 -20.99
C GLY A 148 13.27 -13.44 -20.23
N GLN A 149 12.53 -14.04 -19.30
CA GLN A 149 12.69 -15.41 -18.77
C GLN A 149 14.04 -15.76 -18.13
N HIS A 150 14.07 -15.93 -16.80
CA HIS A 150 15.03 -16.87 -16.21
C HIS A 150 14.42 -17.78 -15.15
N ASP A 151 14.68 -19.04 -15.43
CA ASP A 151 14.47 -20.29 -14.72
C ASP A 151 15.48 -20.41 -13.56
N HIS A 152 15.10 -21.12 -12.50
CA HIS A 152 15.96 -21.35 -11.34
C HIS A 152 16.93 -22.49 -11.64
N SER A 153 18.24 -22.24 -11.50
CA SER A 153 19.18 -23.32 -11.19
C SER A 153 20.34 -22.85 -10.33
N GLU A 154 20.74 -23.79 -9.47
CA GLU A 154 21.65 -23.75 -8.33
C GLU A 154 23.05 -23.20 -8.68
N HIS A 155 23.74 -22.57 -7.71
CA HIS A 155 25.15 -22.88 -7.44
C HIS A 155 25.67 -22.34 -6.11
N GLU A 156 26.62 -23.11 -5.60
CA GLU A 156 27.17 -23.22 -4.25
C GLU A 156 28.15 -22.10 -3.86
N CYS A 157 28.32 -21.93 -2.55
CA CYS A 157 29.19 -20.96 -1.93
C CYS A 157 30.67 -21.41 -1.93
N HIS A 158 31.59 -20.52 -2.30
CA HIS A 158 33.01 -20.64 -1.93
C HIS A 158 33.55 -19.32 -1.36
N HIS A 159 34.20 -19.46 -0.20
CA HIS A 159 34.92 -18.44 0.55
C HIS A 159 36.17 -17.93 -0.19
N ALA A 160 36.45 -16.62 -0.11
CA ALA A 160 37.79 -16.06 -0.31
C ALA A 160 38.04 -14.87 0.63
N GLU A 161 39.26 -14.80 1.15
CA GLU A 161 39.72 -14.05 2.33
C GLU A 161 39.90 -12.53 2.14
N LYS A 162 40.10 -11.88 3.29
CA LYS A 162 40.09 -10.45 3.61
C LYS A 162 41.26 -9.64 3.04
N GLY A 163 40.97 -8.36 2.73
CA GLY A 163 41.92 -7.25 2.66
C GLY A 163 41.44 -6.04 3.47
N ASN A 164 41.98 -5.92 4.69
CA ASN A 164 42.11 -4.80 5.65
C ASN A 164 41.34 -3.46 5.47
N VAL A 165 40.50 -3.10 6.46
CA VAL A 165 40.02 -1.72 6.74
C VAL A 165 40.56 -1.27 8.10
N GLY A 166 40.97 0.00 8.16
CA GLY A 166 41.76 0.62 9.22
C GLY A 166 41.11 0.79 10.59
N LYS A 167 42.02 0.98 11.56
CA LYS A 167 41.94 1.30 13.00
C LYS A 167 40.57 1.74 13.55
N ALA A 168 40.07 0.94 14.49
CA ALA A 168 38.96 1.27 15.38
C ALA A 168 39.44 1.81 16.73
N ASP A 169 38.60 2.63 17.32
CA ASP A 169 38.70 3.29 18.63
C ASP A 169 38.77 2.27 19.79
N ASP A 170 39.69 2.50 20.73
CA ASP A 170 40.22 1.50 21.69
C ASP A 170 39.38 1.35 22.97
N SER A 171 38.11 1.79 22.96
CA SER A 171 37.28 1.91 24.17
C SER A 171 35.97 1.12 24.18
N ASN A 172 35.56 0.52 23.05
CA ASN A 172 34.31 -0.26 22.96
C ASN A 172 34.54 -1.76 23.15
N ILE A 173 33.71 -2.39 23.99
CA ILE A 173 33.66 -3.84 24.19
C ILE A 173 32.75 -4.44 23.12
N TYR A 174 33.27 -5.39 22.35
CA TYR A 174 32.57 -6.12 21.31
C TYR A 174 32.25 -7.54 21.77
N THR A 175 31.07 -8.06 21.42
CA THR A 175 30.57 -9.39 21.77
C THR A 175 30.09 -10.16 20.55
N CYS A 176 30.13 -11.48 20.59
CA CYS A 176 29.58 -12.31 19.52
C CYS A 176 28.07 -12.52 19.73
N PRO A 177 27.21 -12.31 18.71
CA PRO A 177 25.76 -12.56 18.82
C PRO A 177 25.41 -14.00 19.21
N MET A 178 26.24 -14.97 18.81
CA MET A 178 26.05 -16.39 19.07
C MET A 178 26.78 -16.91 20.32
N HIS A 179 27.74 -16.15 20.83
CA HIS A 179 28.54 -16.52 22.00
C HIS A 179 28.71 -15.28 22.91
N PRO A 180 27.66 -14.88 23.65
CA PRO A 180 27.66 -13.66 24.45
C PRO A 180 28.74 -13.62 25.55
N GLU A 181 29.29 -14.78 25.92
CA GLU A 181 30.42 -14.91 26.82
C GLU A 181 31.77 -14.48 26.23
N VAL A 182 31.83 -14.22 24.92
CA VAL A 182 33.04 -13.82 24.20
C VAL A 182 33.04 -12.30 24.06
N GLU A 183 33.81 -11.63 24.92
CA GLU A 183 33.98 -10.18 24.94
C GLU A 183 35.42 -9.80 24.57
N GLN A 184 35.58 -8.82 23.67
CA GLN A 184 36.89 -8.34 23.24
C GLN A 184 36.91 -6.82 23.11
N GLN A 185 38.05 -6.19 23.39
CA GLN A 185 38.27 -4.77 23.09
C GLN A 185 38.64 -4.62 21.61
N GLY A 186 37.83 -3.86 20.87
CA GLY A 186 37.98 -3.65 19.44
C GLY A 186 37.28 -4.69 18.54
N PRO A 187 37.07 -4.36 17.25
CA PRO A 187 36.42 -5.24 16.29
C PRO A 187 37.29 -6.47 16.00
N GLY A 188 36.66 -7.64 15.91
CA GLY A 188 37.36 -8.91 15.71
C GLY A 188 36.44 -9.99 15.19
N ALA A 189 36.99 -11.18 14.94
CA ALA A 189 36.20 -12.38 14.66
C ALA A 189 36.11 -13.23 15.93
N CYS A 190 34.93 -13.77 16.21
CA CYS A 190 34.68 -14.60 17.37
C CYS A 190 35.55 -15.88 17.30
N PRO A 191 36.39 -16.18 18.30
CA PRO A 191 37.22 -17.40 18.33
C PRO A 191 36.43 -18.71 18.34
N LYS A 192 35.12 -18.70 18.65
CA LYS A 192 34.29 -19.90 18.66
C LYS A 192 33.59 -20.19 17.33
N CYS A 193 33.11 -19.16 16.62
CA CYS A 193 32.33 -19.35 15.39
C CYS A 193 32.81 -18.54 14.18
N GLY A 194 33.84 -17.73 14.32
CA GLY A 194 34.40 -16.92 13.24
C GLY A 194 33.53 -15.72 12.83
N MET A 195 32.34 -15.53 13.40
CA MET A 195 31.49 -14.36 13.14
C MET A 195 32.12 -13.07 13.64
N ALA A 196 31.87 -11.95 12.97
CA ALA A 196 32.33 -10.64 13.43
C ALA A 196 31.73 -10.32 14.81
N LEU A 197 32.55 -9.78 15.71
CA LEU A 197 32.11 -9.27 17.01
C LEU A 197 31.43 -7.91 16.82
N GLU A 198 30.35 -7.68 17.54
CA GLU A 198 29.50 -6.49 17.47
C GLU A 198 29.58 -5.68 18.78
N PRO A 199 29.45 -4.34 18.76
CA PRO A 199 29.56 -3.52 19.96
C PRO A 199 28.48 -3.88 20.99
N LYS A 200 28.88 -4.19 22.23
CA LYS A 200 27.99 -4.68 23.29
C LYS A 200 27.00 -3.63 23.84
N ASN A 201 27.20 -2.34 23.53
CA ASN A 201 26.47 -1.21 24.14
C ASN A 201 25.73 -0.27 23.16
N ILE A 202 25.33 -0.75 21.97
CA ILE A 202 24.35 -0.02 21.17
C ILE A 202 22.97 -0.62 21.49
N PRO A 203 22.07 0.08 22.21
CA PRO A 203 20.69 -0.37 22.31
C PRO A 203 20.06 -0.22 20.93
N LEU A 204 20.08 -1.30 20.15
CA LEU A 204 19.23 -1.44 18.97
C LEU A 204 17.78 -1.44 19.48
N VAL A 205 17.13 -0.28 19.42
CA VAL A 205 15.66 -0.23 19.43
C VAL A 205 15.25 -0.82 18.09
N ALA A 206 15.14 -2.16 18.05
CA ALA A 206 14.37 -2.82 17.03
C ALA A 206 12.94 -2.29 17.15
N THR A 207 12.52 -1.49 16.18
CA THR A 207 11.11 -1.28 15.88
C THR A 207 10.52 -2.66 15.59
N ARG A 208 10.03 -3.34 16.62
CA ARG A 208 9.16 -4.50 16.42
C ARG A 208 7.89 -3.96 15.81
N THR A 209 7.74 -4.18 14.50
CA THR A 209 6.48 -3.99 13.79
C THR A 209 5.48 -4.95 14.41
N GLU A 210 4.68 -4.46 15.36
CA GLU A 210 3.53 -5.19 15.88
C GLU A 210 2.43 -5.18 14.82
N TYR A 211 1.59 -6.19 14.75
CA TYR A 211 0.51 -6.34 13.78
C TYR A 211 -0.83 -6.48 14.51
N THR A 212 -1.86 -5.80 14.05
CA THR A 212 -3.20 -5.85 14.65
C THR A 212 -4.29 -6.13 13.63
N CYS A 213 -5.39 -6.71 14.11
CA CYS A 213 -6.54 -6.95 13.25
C CYS A 213 -7.39 -5.68 13.17
N PRO A 214 -7.72 -5.17 11.97
CA PRO A 214 -8.61 -4.00 11.82
C PRO A 214 -10.00 -4.24 12.42
N MET A 215 -10.45 -5.49 12.50
CA MET A 215 -11.71 -5.88 13.15
C MET A 215 -11.59 -6.23 14.64
N HIS A 216 -10.38 -6.56 15.10
CA HIS A 216 -10.10 -6.95 16.48
C HIS A 216 -8.83 -6.26 16.98
N PRO A 217 -8.89 -4.95 17.30
CA PRO A 217 -7.73 -4.18 17.73
C PRO A 217 -7.10 -4.72 19.02
N GLU A 218 -7.86 -5.46 19.83
CA GLU A 218 -7.34 -6.16 21.00
C GLU A 218 -6.40 -7.33 20.68
N ILE A 219 -6.29 -7.71 19.41
CA ILE A 219 -5.33 -8.71 18.94
C ILE A 219 -4.12 -7.96 18.42
N VAL A 220 -3.00 -8.14 19.10
CA VAL A 220 -1.69 -7.67 18.69
C VAL A 220 -0.77 -8.89 18.60
N GLN A 221 -0.09 -9.05 17.47
CA GLN A 221 0.89 -10.11 17.22
C GLN A 221 2.20 -9.48 16.76
N ASP A 222 3.32 -10.18 16.93
CA ASP A 222 4.66 -9.74 16.51
C ASP A 222 5.01 -10.19 15.09
N HIS A 223 4.03 -10.76 14.36
CA HIS A 223 4.21 -11.27 13.00
C HIS A 223 2.99 -10.98 12.13
N PRO A 224 3.16 -10.89 10.79
CA PRO A 224 2.03 -10.85 9.87
C PRO A 224 1.29 -12.19 9.91
N GLY A 225 -0.02 -12.17 9.70
CA GLY A 225 -0.81 -13.40 9.81
C GLY A 225 -2.30 -13.18 9.78
N ALA A 226 -3.07 -14.23 10.05
CA ALA A 226 -4.51 -14.16 10.17
C ALA A 226 -4.92 -13.94 11.64
N CYS A 227 -5.85 -13.03 11.84
CA CYS A 227 -6.49 -12.76 13.11
C CYS A 227 -7.12 -14.04 13.69
N PRO A 228 -6.78 -14.44 14.92
CA PRO A 228 -7.30 -15.65 15.55
C PRO A 228 -8.79 -15.55 15.92
N LYS A 229 -9.44 -14.38 15.80
CA LYS A 229 -10.89 -14.24 16.04
C LYS A 229 -11.74 -14.24 14.78
N CYS A 230 -11.31 -13.55 13.71
CA CYS A 230 -12.10 -13.44 12.47
C CYS A 230 -11.40 -13.90 11.20
N GLY A 231 -10.13 -14.27 11.27
CA GLY A 231 -9.36 -14.72 10.11
C GLY A 231 -9.00 -13.62 9.09
N MET A 232 -9.26 -12.34 9.39
CA MET A 232 -8.74 -11.22 8.59
C MET A 232 -7.23 -11.07 8.75
N ALA A 233 -6.54 -10.58 7.73
CA ALA A 233 -5.11 -10.30 7.81
C ALA A 233 -4.81 -9.27 8.91
N LEU A 234 -3.68 -9.45 9.60
CA LEU A 234 -3.17 -8.50 10.57
C LEU A 234 -2.34 -7.45 9.83
N GLU A 235 -2.60 -6.19 10.13
CA GLU A 235 -1.96 -5.01 9.54
C GLU A 235 -0.92 -4.46 10.53
N PRO A 236 0.24 -3.96 10.07
CA PRO A 236 1.27 -3.42 10.95
C PRO A 236 0.79 -2.17 11.71
N LEU A 237 1.09 -2.11 13.01
CA LEU A 237 0.82 -0.97 13.92
C LEU A 237 1.69 0.24 13.60
N THR A 238 2.89 0.02 13.07
CA THR A 238 3.81 1.07 12.70
C THR A 238 3.53 1.50 11.27
N VAL A 239 3.33 2.81 11.07
CA VAL A 239 3.12 3.42 9.76
C VAL A 239 4.44 3.35 8.99
N GLU A 240 4.67 2.27 8.27
CA GLU A 240 5.74 2.22 7.27
C GLU A 240 5.38 3.15 6.09
N ILE A 241 6.38 3.88 5.60
CA ILE A 241 6.21 4.93 4.58
C ILE A 241 5.91 4.30 3.20
N GLU A 242 6.18 3.02 3.01
CA GLU A 242 5.82 2.27 1.81
C GLU A 242 4.41 1.69 1.90
N GLU A 243 3.61 1.87 0.85
CA GLU A 243 2.34 1.15 0.72
C GLU A 243 2.65 -0.31 0.39
N ASP A 244 2.42 -1.23 1.34
CA ASP A 244 2.46 -2.65 1.06
C ASP A 244 1.24 -3.05 0.21
N THR A 245 1.38 -2.99 -1.12
CA THR A 245 0.35 -3.42 -2.07
C THR A 245 0.32 -4.93 -2.29
N SER A 246 1.18 -5.70 -1.62
CA SER A 246 1.37 -7.13 -1.89
C SER A 246 0.09 -7.94 -1.71
N GLU A 247 -0.74 -7.62 -0.70
CA GLU A 247 -2.01 -8.32 -0.47
C GLU A 247 -3.05 -7.98 -1.54
N LEU A 248 -3.13 -6.72 -1.96
CA LEU A 248 -4.03 -6.29 -3.04
C LEU A 248 -3.65 -6.96 -4.35
N ASP A 249 -2.35 -7.04 -4.66
CA ASP A 249 -1.86 -7.71 -5.87
C ASP A 249 -2.12 -9.21 -5.82
N TYR A 250 -1.92 -9.84 -4.65
CA TYR A 250 -2.23 -11.25 -4.42
C TYR A 250 -3.72 -11.56 -4.63
N MET A 251 -4.62 -10.77 -4.05
CA MET A 251 -6.07 -10.96 -4.24
C MET A 251 -6.52 -10.64 -5.65
N SER A 252 -5.96 -9.60 -6.27
CA SER A 252 -6.28 -9.19 -7.63
C SER A 252 -5.91 -10.26 -8.65
N ARG A 253 -4.73 -10.90 -8.50
CA ARG A 253 -4.33 -12.04 -9.34
C ARG A 253 -5.30 -13.21 -9.20
N ARG A 254 -5.66 -13.57 -7.95
CA ARG A 254 -6.63 -14.65 -7.69
C ARG A 254 -7.99 -14.35 -8.29
N PHE A 255 -8.49 -13.13 -8.14
CA PHE A 255 -9.75 -12.67 -8.72
C PHE A 255 -9.74 -12.79 -10.25
N TRP A 256 -8.72 -12.26 -10.92
CA TRP A 256 -8.65 -12.29 -12.38
C TRP A 256 -8.53 -13.70 -12.93
N ILE A 257 -7.64 -14.53 -12.37
CA ILE A 257 -7.49 -15.93 -12.78
C ILE A 257 -8.79 -16.71 -12.55
N SER A 258 -9.42 -16.52 -11.38
CA SER A 258 -10.69 -17.19 -11.04
C SER A 258 -11.83 -16.76 -11.95
N SER A 259 -11.90 -15.48 -12.30
CA SER A 259 -12.95 -14.94 -13.18
C SER A 259 -12.79 -15.41 -14.62
N ILE A 260 -11.55 -15.44 -15.13
CA ILE A 260 -11.25 -15.96 -16.47
C ILE A 260 -11.67 -17.42 -16.62
N LEU A 261 -11.52 -18.22 -15.57
CA LEU A 261 -11.95 -19.63 -15.56
C LEU A 261 -13.45 -19.79 -15.27
N ALA A 262 -14.04 -18.96 -14.41
CA ALA A 262 -15.47 -19.05 -14.05
C ALA A 262 -16.39 -18.61 -15.19
N ILE A 263 -16.01 -17.60 -15.99
CA ILE A 263 -16.85 -17.08 -17.08
C ILE A 263 -17.17 -18.15 -18.15
N PRO A 264 -16.19 -18.91 -18.67
CA PRO A 264 -16.48 -20.01 -19.60
C PRO A 264 -17.40 -21.08 -19.02
N VAL A 265 -17.24 -21.43 -17.74
CA VAL A 265 -18.11 -22.39 -17.05
C VAL A 265 -19.54 -21.85 -16.97
N LEU A 266 -19.70 -20.58 -16.62
CA LEU A 266 -21.01 -19.90 -16.58
C LEU A 266 -21.67 -19.86 -17.96
N ILE A 267 -20.95 -19.45 -19.00
CA ILE A 267 -21.46 -19.38 -20.37
C ILE A 267 -21.86 -20.77 -20.85
N SER A 268 -21.03 -21.78 -20.58
CA SER A 268 -21.34 -23.18 -20.86
C SER A 268 -22.66 -23.55 -20.18
N ALA A 269 -22.74 -23.44 -18.85
CA ALA A 269 -23.91 -23.77 -18.04
C ALA A 269 -25.19 -23.13 -18.59
N MET A 270 -25.20 -21.81 -18.77
CA MET A 270 -26.34 -21.07 -19.32
C MET A 270 -26.71 -21.55 -20.73
N ALA A 271 -25.74 -21.84 -21.59
CA ALA A 271 -26.01 -22.34 -22.94
C ALA A 271 -26.67 -23.72 -22.96
N ALA A 272 -26.37 -24.62 -22.00
CA ALA A 272 -27.11 -25.89 -21.89
C ALA A 272 -28.57 -25.68 -21.51
N GLU A 273 -28.80 -24.73 -20.60
CA GLU A 273 -30.13 -24.53 -20.04
C GLU A 273 -31.07 -23.83 -21.04
N PHE A 274 -30.54 -22.86 -21.80
CA PHE A 274 -31.32 -22.15 -22.82
C PHE A 274 -31.40 -22.88 -24.17
N TRP A 275 -30.36 -23.64 -24.56
CA TRP A 275 -30.30 -24.37 -25.83
C TRP A 275 -29.88 -25.85 -25.65
N PRO A 276 -30.66 -26.67 -24.92
CA PRO A 276 -30.26 -28.02 -24.56
C PRO A 276 -29.99 -28.92 -25.77
N GLN A 277 -30.86 -28.92 -26.78
CA GLN A 277 -30.71 -29.80 -27.95
C GLN A 277 -29.59 -29.34 -28.89
N ALA A 278 -29.34 -28.03 -29.01
CA ALA A 278 -28.27 -27.52 -29.85
C ALA A 278 -26.89 -27.76 -29.22
N MET A 279 -26.78 -27.58 -27.90
CA MET A 279 -25.55 -27.86 -27.16
C MET A 279 -25.22 -29.35 -27.13
N ALA A 280 -26.23 -30.21 -26.95
CA ALA A 280 -26.05 -31.66 -27.00
C ALA A 280 -25.59 -32.16 -28.39
N GLY A 281 -25.92 -31.44 -29.46
CA GLY A 281 -25.43 -31.73 -30.81
C GLY A 281 -23.99 -31.25 -31.07
N LEU A 282 -23.49 -30.28 -30.30
CA LEU A 282 -22.13 -29.73 -30.43
C LEU A 282 -21.11 -30.52 -29.59
N ILE A 283 -21.45 -30.83 -28.34
CA ILE A 283 -20.57 -31.50 -27.38
C ILE A 283 -21.40 -32.53 -26.61
N ASP A 284 -20.85 -33.74 -26.43
CA ASP A 284 -21.46 -34.76 -25.58
C ASP A 284 -21.72 -34.19 -24.17
N PRO A 285 -22.96 -34.28 -23.65
CA PRO A 285 -23.31 -33.78 -22.32
C PRO A 285 -22.36 -34.25 -21.20
N ASN A 286 -21.86 -35.49 -21.27
CA ASN A 286 -20.92 -36.02 -20.29
C ASN A 286 -19.55 -35.35 -20.42
N LEU A 287 -19.02 -35.27 -21.64
CA LEU A 287 -17.73 -34.63 -21.90
C LEU A 287 -17.76 -33.17 -21.45
N ARG A 288 -18.88 -32.48 -21.64
CA ARG A 288 -19.07 -31.11 -21.21
C ARG A 288 -19.00 -30.97 -19.69
N GLN A 289 -19.67 -31.83 -18.92
CA GLN A 289 -19.57 -31.82 -17.46
C GLN A 289 -18.14 -32.08 -16.96
N TRP A 290 -17.40 -32.96 -17.63
CA TRP A 290 -15.97 -33.18 -17.35
C TRP A 290 -15.14 -31.91 -17.60
N ILE A 291 -15.40 -31.19 -18.69
CA ILE A 291 -14.74 -29.90 -18.97
C ILE A 291 -15.08 -28.87 -17.89
N GLU A 292 -16.36 -28.73 -17.54
CA GLU A 292 -16.81 -27.82 -16.48
C GLU A 292 -16.15 -28.16 -15.14
N MET A 293 -16.04 -29.44 -14.79
CA MET A 293 -15.34 -29.90 -13.58
C MET A 293 -13.86 -29.49 -13.59
N VAL A 294 -13.15 -29.75 -14.69
CA VAL A 294 -11.70 -29.46 -14.80
C VAL A 294 -11.44 -27.96 -14.71
N VAL A 295 -12.29 -27.13 -15.32
CA VAL A 295 -12.12 -25.67 -15.32
C VAL A 295 -12.56 -25.04 -13.98
N ALA A 296 -13.65 -25.53 -13.37
CA ALA A 296 -14.15 -24.99 -12.10
C ALA A 296 -13.30 -25.40 -10.89
N THR A 297 -12.62 -26.55 -10.93
CA THR A 297 -11.86 -27.07 -9.78
C THR A 297 -10.71 -26.14 -9.34
N PRO A 298 -9.85 -25.58 -10.23
CA PRO A 298 -8.86 -24.59 -9.84
C PRO A 298 -9.48 -23.34 -9.19
N VAL A 299 -10.63 -22.88 -9.69
CA VAL A 299 -11.33 -21.72 -9.11
C VAL A 299 -11.74 -22.02 -7.67
N VAL A 300 -12.39 -23.15 -7.45
CA VAL A 300 -12.93 -23.53 -6.15
C VAL A 300 -11.83 -23.89 -5.15
N VAL A 301 -10.83 -24.67 -5.57
CA VAL A 301 -9.79 -25.19 -4.68
C VAL A 301 -8.69 -24.16 -4.44
N TRP A 302 -8.12 -23.58 -5.49
CA TRP A 302 -7.01 -22.63 -5.37
C TRP A 302 -7.50 -21.20 -5.12
N GLY A 303 -8.48 -20.73 -5.91
CA GLY A 303 -9.08 -19.40 -5.72
C GLY A 303 -9.81 -19.30 -4.37
N GLY A 304 -10.59 -20.32 -4.04
CA GLY A 304 -11.35 -20.42 -2.79
C GLY A 304 -10.56 -20.83 -1.55
N TRP A 305 -9.28 -21.21 -1.67
CA TRP A 305 -8.48 -21.75 -0.56
C TRP A 305 -8.52 -20.87 0.70
N ILE A 306 -8.43 -19.55 0.51
CA ILE A 306 -8.42 -18.62 1.65
C ILE A 306 -9.76 -18.60 2.39
N PHE A 307 -10.87 -18.80 1.67
CA PHE A 307 -12.19 -18.86 2.28
C PHE A 307 -12.36 -20.13 3.10
N TYR A 308 -11.78 -21.26 2.66
CA TYR A 308 -11.78 -22.48 3.45
C TYR A 308 -10.97 -22.35 4.73
N VAL A 309 -9.78 -21.76 4.67
CA VAL A 309 -8.97 -21.49 5.87
C VAL A 309 -9.77 -20.63 6.87
N ARG A 310 -10.41 -19.56 6.39
CA ARG A 310 -11.24 -18.67 7.22
C ARG A 310 -12.50 -19.38 7.76
N ALA A 311 -13.14 -20.23 6.96
CA ALA A 311 -14.30 -21.02 7.36
C ALA A 311 -13.95 -21.98 8.50
N VAL A 312 -12.82 -22.70 8.38
CA VAL A 312 -12.33 -23.63 9.41
C VAL A 312 -11.98 -22.88 10.69
N GLN A 313 -11.27 -21.75 10.59
CA GLN A 313 -10.97 -20.90 11.74
C GLN A 313 -12.24 -20.40 12.44
N SER A 314 -13.24 -19.97 11.68
CA SER A 314 -14.54 -19.52 12.22
C SER A 314 -15.26 -20.62 13.02
N VAL A 315 -15.21 -21.87 12.55
CA VAL A 315 -15.77 -23.02 13.28
C VAL A 315 -14.97 -23.34 14.53
N ILE A 316 -13.64 -23.36 14.45
CA ILE A 316 -12.75 -23.63 15.60
C ILE A 316 -12.93 -22.58 16.71
N THR A 317 -13.08 -21.32 16.33
CA THR A 317 -13.19 -20.19 17.27
C THR A 317 -14.60 -20.02 17.83
N GLY A 318 -15.60 -20.74 17.29
CA GLY A 318 -17.01 -20.62 17.68
C GLY A 318 -17.71 -19.34 17.19
N ASN A 319 -17.00 -18.47 16.46
CA ASN A 319 -17.56 -17.22 15.91
C ASN A 319 -17.96 -17.45 14.45
N LEU A 320 -19.13 -18.05 14.24
CA LEU A 320 -19.68 -18.34 12.91
C LEU A 320 -19.88 -17.05 12.12
N ASN A 321 -19.36 -17.02 10.90
CA ASN A 321 -19.37 -15.83 10.06
C ASN A 321 -19.68 -16.17 8.59
N MET A 322 -19.69 -15.13 7.73
CA MET A 322 -20.00 -15.27 6.31
C MET A 322 -19.10 -16.31 5.61
N PHE A 323 -17.83 -16.44 5.99
CA PHE A 323 -16.91 -17.41 5.40
C PHE A 323 -17.30 -18.85 5.74
N THR A 324 -17.93 -19.11 6.89
CA THR A 324 -18.46 -20.45 7.20
C THR A 324 -19.52 -20.88 6.19
N LEU A 325 -20.47 -19.98 5.90
CA LEU A 325 -21.55 -20.27 4.96
C LEU A 325 -21.03 -20.42 3.54
N ILE A 326 -20.13 -19.54 3.10
CA ILE A 326 -19.45 -19.63 1.81
C ILE A 326 -18.69 -20.96 1.70
N GLY A 327 -17.86 -21.28 2.71
CA GLY A 327 -17.04 -22.47 2.72
C GLY A 327 -17.88 -23.74 2.62
N ILE A 328 -18.98 -23.83 3.38
CA ILE A 328 -19.90 -24.98 3.30
C ILE A 328 -20.63 -24.99 1.96
N GLY A 329 -21.22 -23.87 1.53
CA GLY A 329 -22.02 -23.80 0.30
C GLY A 329 -21.22 -24.16 -0.95
N VAL A 330 -20.04 -23.56 -1.13
CA VAL A 330 -19.15 -23.83 -2.27
C VAL A 330 -18.62 -25.26 -2.21
N SER A 331 -18.20 -25.76 -1.05
CA SER A 331 -17.72 -27.15 -0.90
C SER A 331 -18.81 -28.15 -1.30
N VAL A 332 -20.02 -27.96 -0.78
CA VAL A 332 -21.14 -28.87 -1.00
C VAL A 332 -21.59 -28.84 -2.46
N ALA A 333 -21.69 -27.66 -3.08
CA ALA A 333 -22.02 -27.52 -4.50
C ALA A 333 -20.97 -28.22 -5.39
N TRP A 334 -19.68 -28.00 -5.13
CA TRP A 334 -18.60 -28.62 -5.89
C TRP A 334 -18.55 -30.13 -5.68
N THR A 335 -18.60 -30.62 -4.44
CA THR A 335 -18.56 -32.06 -4.14
C THR A 335 -19.77 -32.79 -4.72
N TYR A 336 -20.98 -32.24 -4.62
CA TYR A 336 -22.17 -32.80 -5.28
C TYR A 336 -21.94 -32.93 -6.79
N SER A 337 -21.42 -31.88 -7.42
CA SER A 337 -21.18 -31.84 -8.87
C SER A 337 -20.11 -32.85 -9.30
N VAL A 338 -19.04 -33.00 -8.52
CA VAL A 338 -18.03 -34.04 -8.75
C VAL A 338 -18.64 -35.44 -8.68
N ILE A 339 -19.48 -35.72 -7.67
CA ILE A 339 -20.14 -37.03 -7.54
C ILE A 339 -21.10 -37.27 -8.71
N ALA A 340 -21.86 -36.24 -9.12
CA ALA A 340 -22.77 -36.30 -10.25
C ALA A 340 -22.04 -36.61 -11.58
N THR A 341 -20.86 -36.04 -11.80
CA THR A 341 -20.07 -36.26 -13.03
C THR A 341 -19.31 -37.60 -13.01
N VAL A 342 -18.72 -38.00 -11.87
CA VAL A 342 -17.87 -39.20 -11.79
C VAL A 342 -18.70 -40.47 -11.60
N ALA A 343 -19.81 -40.40 -10.86
CA ALA A 343 -20.64 -41.54 -10.51
C ALA A 343 -22.15 -41.25 -10.70
N PRO A 344 -22.59 -40.94 -11.94
CA PRO A 344 -23.99 -40.62 -12.22
C PRO A 344 -24.96 -41.77 -11.87
N GLY A 345 -24.49 -43.02 -11.86
CA GLY A 345 -25.30 -44.20 -11.52
C GLY A 345 -25.76 -44.28 -10.05
N ILE A 346 -25.24 -43.41 -9.17
CA ILE A 346 -25.74 -43.28 -7.79
C ILE A 346 -27.08 -42.54 -7.77
N PHE A 347 -27.34 -41.70 -8.78
CA PHE A 347 -28.54 -40.89 -8.88
C PHE A 347 -29.65 -41.65 -9.59
N PRO A 348 -30.89 -41.60 -9.08
CA PRO A 348 -31.99 -42.29 -9.72
C PRO A 348 -32.40 -41.65 -11.05
N PRO A 349 -32.97 -42.44 -11.99
CA PRO A 349 -33.27 -41.98 -13.35
C PRO A 349 -34.21 -40.76 -13.42
N ALA A 350 -35.04 -40.55 -12.40
CA ALA A 350 -35.98 -39.43 -12.32
C ALA A 350 -35.31 -38.05 -12.20
N ILE A 351 -34.00 -38.01 -11.89
CA ILE A 351 -33.23 -36.76 -11.68
C ILE A 351 -32.45 -36.36 -12.93
N LEU A 352 -32.32 -37.28 -13.89
CA LEU A 352 -31.66 -36.99 -15.15
C LEU A 352 -32.42 -35.89 -15.90
N ASN A 353 -31.69 -34.95 -16.47
CA ASN A 353 -32.27 -33.93 -17.34
C ASN A 353 -32.74 -34.53 -18.67
N GLU A 354 -33.35 -33.71 -19.54
CA GLU A 354 -33.84 -34.13 -20.86
C GLU A 354 -32.77 -34.78 -21.76
N VAL A 355 -31.49 -34.59 -21.43
CA VAL A 355 -30.33 -35.08 -22.17
C VAL A 355 -29.64 -36.26 -21.47
N GLY A 356 -30.24 -36.81 -20.41
CA GLY A 356 -29.80 -38.05 -19.77
C GLY A 356 -28.61 -37.91 -18.82
N VAL A 357 -28.30 -36.70 -18.34
CA VAL A 357 -27.23 -36.45 -17.36
C VAL A 357 -27.77 -35.83 -16.07
N VAL A 358 -27.06 -36.04 -14.96
CA VAL A 358 -27.40 -35.43 -13.66
C VAL A 358 -27.04 -33.94 -13.70
N PRO A 359 -27.94 -33.02 -13.32
CA PRO A 359 -27.60 -31.60 -13.22
C PRO A 359 -26.42 -31.34 -12.27
N VAL A 360 -25.50 -30.49 -12.68
CA VAL A 360 -24.30 -30.08 -11.92
C VAL A 360 -24.38 -28.59 -11.58
N TYR A 361 -23.59 -28.17 -10.59
CA TYR A 361 -23.54 -26.80 -10.06
C TYR A 361 -22.10 -26.25 -10.02
N PHE A 362 -21.28 -26.63 -11.00
CA PHE A 362 -19.89 -26.14 -11.11
C PHE A 362 -19.83 -24.63 -11.35
N GLU A 363 -20.79 -24.10 -12.12
CA GLU A 363 -20.97 -22.68 -12.37
C GLU A 363 -21.29 -21.91 -11.09
N ALA A 364 -22.21 -22.41 -10.26
CA ALA A 364 -22.55 -21.78 -8.99
C ALA A 364 -21.32 -21.70 -8.08
N ALA A 365 -20.60 -22.80 -7.91
CA ALA A 365 -19.40 -22.84 -7.07
C ALA A 365 -18.29 -21.90 -7.58
N ALA A 366 -18.02 -21.88 -8.89
CA ALA A 366 -16.98 -21.06 -9.49
C ALA A 366 -17.33 -19.56 -9.47
N VAL A 367 -18.56 -19.20 -9.83
CA VAL A 367 -19.01 -17.80 -9.89
C VAL A 367 -19.12 -17.20 -8.50
N ILE A 368 -19.66 -17.94 -7.52
CA ILE A 368 -19.70 -17.48 -6.12
C ILE A 368 -18.28 -17.18 -5.63
N THR A 369 -17.33 -18.07 -5.88
CA THR A 369 -15.92 -17.87 -5.49
C THR A 369 -15.32 -16.63 -6.15
N ALA A 370 -15.55 -16.43 -7.46
CA ALA A 370 -15.05 -15.27 -8.20
C ALA A 370 -15.66 -13.94 -7.71
N LEU A 371 -16.97 -13.90 -7.43
CA LEU A 371 -17.65 -12.70 -6.92
C LEU A 371 -17.20 -12.33 -5.51
N ILE A 372 -16.90 -13.31 -4.66
CA ILE A 372 -16.36 -13.04 -3.32
C ILE A 372 -14.94 -12.50 -3.42
N LEU A 373 -14.11 -13.05 -4.30
CA LEU A 373 -12.77 -12.51 -4.59
C LEU A 373 -12.85 -11.06 -5.10
N LEU A 374 -13.80 -10.75 -6.00
CA LEU A 374 -14.05 -9.38 -6.44
C LEU A 374 -14.36 -8.47 -5.26
N GLY A 375 -15.23 -8.92 -4.35
CA GLY A 375 -15.55 -8.19 -3.14
C GLY A 375 -14.33 -7.85 -2.31
N GLN A 376 -13.46 -8.84 -2.07
CA GLN A 376 -12.21 -8.63 -1.32
C GLN A 376 -11.24 -7.67 -2.02
N VAL A 377 -11.13 -7.74 -3.36
CA VAL A 377 -10.30 -6.80 -4.13
C VAL A 377 -10.84 -5.38 -4.02
N LEU A 378 -12.15 -5.19 -4.16
CA LEU A 378 -12.79 -3.88 -4.03
C LEU A 378 -12.62 -3.32 -2.61
N GLU A 379 -12.70 -4.19 -1.59
CA GLU A 379 -12.46 -3.82 -0.20
C GLU A 379 -11.01 -3.38 0.03
N LEU A 380 -10.02 -4.16 -0.40
CA LEU A 380 -8.60 -3.81 -0.24
C LEU A 380 -8.24 -2.54 -1.01
N ARG A 381 -8.78 -2.37 -2.22
CA ARG A 381 -8.56 -1.18 -3.05
C ARG A 381 -9.16 0.08 -2.43
N ALA A 382 -10.29 -0.06 -1.73
CA ALA A 382 -10.88 1.01 -0.95
C ALA A 382 -9.94 1.51 0.15
N ARG A 383 -9.31 0.56 0.86
CA ARG A 383 -8.50 0.84 2.04
C ARG A 383 -7.19 1.52 1.66
N SER A 384 -6.49 1.04 0.63
CA SER A 384 -5.18 1.58 0.25
C SER A 384 -5.22 3.08 -0.10
N GLN A 385 -6.27 3.55 -0.77
CA GLN A 385 -6.42 4.96 -1.18
C GLN A 385 -6.50 5.96 -0.02
N THR A 386 -6.89 5.51 1.18
CA THR A 386 -7.12 6.41 2.32
C THR A 386 -5.81 6.75 3.07
N ASN A 387 -4.84 5.84 3.05
CA ASN A 387 -3.56 6.00 3.75
C ASN A 387 -2.65 7.07 3.11
N ALA A 388 -2.84 7.38 1.82
CA ALA A 388 -2.06 8.38 1.10
C ALA A 388 -2.24 9.81 1.65
N ALA A 389 -3.44 10.16 2.15
CA ALA A 389 -3.74 11.52 2.61
C ALA A 389 -3.12 11.85 3.98
N ILE A 390 -2.88 10.85 4.83
CA ILE A 390 -2.30 11.02 6.18
C ILE A 390 -0.77 11.17 6.10
N LYS A 391 -0.12 10.53 5.11
CA LYS A 391 1.34 10.60 4.89
C LYS A 391 1.86 12.03 4.66
N LEU A 392 1.06 12.91 4.07
CA LEU A 392 1.41 14.33 3.88
C LEU A 392 1.64 15.09 5.19
N LEU A 393 1.08 14.60 6.31
CA LEU A 393 1.24 15.22 7.62
C LEU A 393 2.49 14.70 8.38
N LEU A 394 2.94 13.47 8.10
CA LEU A 394 4.10 12.86 8.75
C LEU A 394 5.44 13.29 8.12
N GLY A 395 5.43 13.84 6.90
CA GLY A 395 6.61 14.42 6.26
C GLY A 395 7.09 15.74 6.86
N LEU A 396 6.46 16.22 7.94
CA LEU A 396 6.75 17.51 8.57
C LEU A 396 7.80 17.44 9.70
N ALA A 397 8.18 16.26 10.20
CA ALA A 397 9.24 16.16 11.20
C ALA A 397 10.64 16.30 10.54
N PRO A 398 11.55 17.12 11.09
CA PRO A 398 12.91 17.21 10.57
C PRO A 398 13.61 15.85 10.72
N LYS A 399 14.35 15.40 9.70
CA LYS A 399 15.05 14.11 9.71
C LYS A 399 16.42 14.17 10.39
N THR A 400 16.96 15.37 10.55
CA THR A 400 18.28 15.63 11.10
C THR A 400 18.22 16.76 12.13
N ALA A 401 19.15 16.72 13.09
CA ALA A 401 19.40 17.77 14.06
C ALA A 401 20.88 18.14 14.02
N ARG A 402 21.19 19.42 14.25
CA ARG A 402 22.56 19.92 14.26
C ARG A 402 23.12 19.94 15.68
N ILE A 403 24.01 19.01 16.00
CA ILE A 403 24.66 18.96 17.31
C ILE A 403 25.88 19.89 17.34
N VAL A 404 26.09 20.54 18.48
CA VAL A 404 27.29 21.31 18.79
C VAL A 404 28.13 20.52 19.79
N ARG A 405 29.29 20.05 19.34
CA ARG A 405 30.22 19.28 20.16
C ARG A 405 30.96 20.17 21.15
N ASN A 406 31.60 19.58 22.15
CA ASN A 406 32.33 20.29 23.20
C ASN A 406 33.53 21.11 22.68
N ASP A 407 34.04 20.78 21.49
CA ASP A 407 35.11 21.51 20.78
C ASP A 407 34.58 22.69 19.95
N GLY A 408 33.27 22.93 19.96
CA GLY A 408 32.59 23.98 19.19
C GLY A 408 32.26 23.60 17.75
N THR A 409 32.57 22.37 17.31
CA THR A 409 32.23 21.91 15.96
C THR A 409 30.73 21.61 15.83
N GLU A 410 30.19 21.87 14.64
CA GLU A 410 28.80 21.58 14.28
C GLU A 410 28.74 20.38 13.33
N GLU A 411 27.86 19.43 13.64
CA GLU A 411 27.62 18.24 12.83
C GLU A 411 26.11 18.01 12.70
N ASP A 412 25.63 17.65 11.51
CA ASP A 412 24.25 17.20 11.35
C ASP A 412 24.17 15.70 11.63
N ILE A 413 23.39 15.33 12.65
CA ILE A 413 23.16 13.95 13.05
C ILE A 413 21.70 13.55 12.75
N PRO A 414 21.43 12.28 12.43
CA PRO A 414 20.07 11.77 12.35
C PRO A 414 19.32 11.98 13.67
N MET A 415 18.02 12.26 13.61
CA MET A 415 17.17 12.48 14.79
C MET A 415 17.22 11.32 15.81
N GLU A 416 17.42 10.09 15.33
CA GLU A 416 17.53 8.87 16.13
C GLU A 416 18.78 8.85 17.02
N HIS A 417 19.81 9.61 16.67
CA HIS A 417 21.06 9.67 17.42
C HIS A 417 21.09 10.80 18.45
N VAL A 418 20.05 11.65 18.50
CA VAL A 418 19.95 12.75 19.47
C VAL A 418 19.65 12.17 20.86
N GLN A 419 20.49 12.53 21.83
CA GLN A 419 20.36 12.08 23.22
C GLN A 419 19.95 13.22 24.15
N VAL A 420 19.36 12.85 25.29
CA VAL A 420 19.04 13.80 26.35
C VAL A 420 20.35 14.43 26.86
N GLY A 421 20.38 15.76 26.91
CA GLY A 421 21.54 16.54 27.32
C GLY A 421 22.38 17.09 26.16
N ASP A 422 22.15 16.63 24.92
CA ASP A 422 22.84 17.17 23.75
C ASP A 422 22.54 18.66 23.55
N ILE A 423 23.56 19.39 23.08
CA ILE A 423 23.43 20.81 22.73
C ILE A 423 23.21 20.90 21.23
N LEU A 424 22.05 21.42 20.83
CA LEU A 424 21.63 21.48 19.44
C LEU A 424 21.54 22.95 18.99
N ARG A 425 22.02 23.22 17.78
CA ARG A 425 21.86 24.52 17.11
C ARG A 425 20.55 24.51 16.34
N VAL A 426 19.73 25.54 16.53
CA VAL A 426 18.53 25.78 15.73
C VAL A 426 18.66 27.15 15.06
N ARG A 427 18.70 27.17 13.73
CA ARG A 427 18.86 28.38 12.92
C ARG A 427 17.51 29.05 12.62
N PRO A 428 17.51 30.32 12.19
CA PRO A 428 16.30 30.96 11.69
C PRO A 428 15.63 30.15 10.58
N GLY A 429 14.33 29.91 10.68
CA GLY A 429 13.54 29.10 9.76
C GLY A 429 13.58 27.59 10.00
N GLU A 430 14.45 27.09 10.88
CA GLU A 430 14.53 25.66 11.19
C GLU A 430 13.45 25.24 12.20
N LYS A 431 13.03 23.97 12.10
CA LYS A 431 12.19 23.35 13.11
C LYS A 431 13.02 22.97 14.32
N ILE A 432 12.45 23.16 15.50
CA ILE A 432 13.04 22.68 16.74
C ILE A 432 13.01 21.14 16.70
N PRO A 433 14.16 20.45 16.81
CA PRO A 433 14.22 19.01 16.58
C PRO A 433 13.51 18.20 17.68
N VAL A 434 13.74 18.56 18.94
CA VAL A 434 13.24 17.83 20.12
C VAL A 434 12.78 18.80 21.21
N ASP A 435 12.09 18.31 22.23
CA ASP A 435 11.74 19.14 23.39
C ASP A 435 12.99 19.44 24.21
N GLY A 436 13.12 20.69 24.65
CA GLY A 436 14.30 21.12 25.39
C GLY A 436 14.18 22.47 26.04
N THR A 437 15.33 23.02 26.45
CA THR A 437 15.44 24.35 27.05
C THR A 437 16.47 25.19 26.29
N VAL A 438 16.20 26.48 26.09
CA VAL A 438 17.18 27.41 25.52
C VAL A 438 18.37 27.54 26.47
N GLN A 439 19.57 27.28 25.98
CA GLN A 439 20.82 27.51 26.70
C GLN A 439 21.42 28.88 26.37
N ASP A 440 21.38 29.29 25.10
CA ASP A 440 21.91 30.57 24.64
C ASP A 440 21.19 31.06 23.39
N GLY A 441 21.19 32.38 23.17
CA GLY A 441 20.45 33.06 22.10
C GLY A 441 19.04 33.51 22.48
N VAL A 442 18.47 34.40 21.65
CA VAL A 442 17.09 34.90 21.76
C VAL A 442 16.45 34.83 20.38
N SER A 443 15.22 34.31 20.30
CA SER A 443 14.46 34.21 19.05
C SER A 443 12.96 34.15 19.31
N ASN A 444 12.16 34.42 18.29
CA ASN A 444 10.72 34.16 18.31
C ASN A 444 10.45 32.77 17.74
N VAL A 445 9.64 31.98 18.45
CA VAL A 445 9.25 30.63 18.05
C VAL A 445 7.76 30.59 17.77
N ASP A 446 7.40 30.11 16.58
CA ASP A 446 6.02 29.88 16.18
C ASP A 446 5.56 28.52 16.70
N GLU A 447 4.73 28.56 17.76
CA GLU A 447 4.12 27.39 18.39
C GLU A 447 2.66 27.17 17.93
N SER A 448 2.19 27.85 16.87
CA SER A 448 0.80 27.81 16.40
C SER A 448 0.32 26.39 16.06
N MET A 449 1.20 25.54 15.54
CA MET A 449 0.90 24.15 15.19
C MET A 449 0.57 23.26 16.41
N VAL A 450 1.00 23.64 17.61
CA VAL A 450 0.81 22.86 18.85
C VAL A 450 -0.17 23.55 19.79
N THR A 451 -0.05 24.87 19.97
CA THR A 451 -0.83 25.66 20.93
C THR A 451 -2.09 26.27 20.30
N GLY A 452 -2.10 26.47 18.98
CA GLY A 452 -3.14 27.22 18.28
C GLY A 452 -3.03 28.74 18.39
N GLU A 453 -2.01 29.28 19.09
CA GLU A 453 -1.81 30.72 19.21
C GLU A 453 -1.05 31.26 17.98
N PRO A 454 -1.59 32.27 17.26
CA PRO A 454 -1.02 32.72 15.99
C PRO A 454 0.17 33.67 16.13
N ILE A 455 0.47 34.15 17.35
CA ILE A 455 1.54 35.11 17.62
C ILE A 455 2.77 34.33 18.10
N PRO A 456 3.92 34.42 17.41
CA PRO A 456 5.16 33.79 17.87
C PRO A 456 5.58 34.29 19.25
N LEU A 457 6.04 33.37 20.09
CA LEU A 457 6.48 33.66 21.45
C LEU A 457 8.00 33.92 21.47
N GLU A 458 8.41 34.97 22.16
CA GLU A 458 9.83 35.24 22.41
C GLU A 458 10.40 34.19 23.37
N LYS A 459 11.57 33.63 23.04
CA LYS A 459 12.29 32.64 23.83
C LYS A 459 13.68 33.15 24.15
N ALA A 460 14.04 33.10 25.43
CA ALA A 460 15.32 33.51 25.98
C ALA A 460 15.95 32.36 26.80
N PRO A 461 17.23 32.47 27.22
CA PRO A 461 17.91 31.42 27.98
C PRO A 461 17.12 31.01 29.24
N GLY A 462 16.84 29.71 29.37
CA GLY A 462 16.02 29.14 30.43
C GLY A 462 14.58 28.80 30.02
N ASP A 463 14.10 29.31 28.88
CA ASP A 463 12.75 29.02 28.39
C ASP A 463 12.64 27.64 27.72
N LYS A 464 11.46 27.03 27.84
CA LYS A 464 11.16 25.74 27.21
C LYS A 464 10.89 25.88 25.72
N LEU A 465 11.36 24.90 24.97
CA LEU A 465 11.15 24.70 23.54
C LEU A 465 10.41 23.39 23.31
N ILE A 466 9.47 23.42 22.38
CA ILE A 466 8.65 22.27 21.99
C ILE A 466 9.16 21.75 20.64
N GLY A 467 9.30 20.44 20.49
CA GLY A 467 9.69 19.83 19.22
C GLY A 467 8.70 20.12 18.09
N ALA A 468 9.21 20.20 16.87
CA ALA A 468 8.51 20.50 15.62
C ALA A 468 7.92 21.92 15.47
N THR A 469 8.03 22.80 16.47
CA THR A 469 7.71 24.23 16.31
C THR A 469 8.78 24.92 15.47
N VAL A 470 8.45 26.08 14.88
CA VAL A 470 9.35 26.75 13.91
C VAL A 470 10.07 27.90 14.57
N ASN A 471 11.41 27.89 14.49
CA ASN A 471 12.22 29.02 14.91
C ASN A 471 12.18 30.12 13.84
N SER A 472 11.93 31.36 14.20
CA SER A 472 11.72 32.45 13.23
C SER A 472 13.02 33.15 12.84
N THR A 473 13.52 34.08 13.67
CA THR A 473 14.49 35.10 13.25
C THR A 473 15.87 34.99 13.90
N GLY A 474 15.98 34.45 15.12
CA GLY A 474 17.23 34.30 15.86
C GLY A 474 17.82 32.88 15.78
N SER A 475 19.11 32.73 16.06
CA SER A 475 19.72 31.41 16.27
C SER A 475 19.65 31.06 17.75
N LEU A 476 19.28 29.81 18.05
CA LEU A 476 19.20 29.28 19.40
C LEU A 476 20.21 28.15 19.58
N LEU A 477 20.83 28.09 20.75
CA LEU A 477 21.45 26.88 21.28
C LEU A 477 20.50 26.30 22.32
N MET A 478 20.05 25.08 22.10
CA MET A 478 19.13 24.39 23.00
C MET A 478 19.77 23.14 23.60
N ARG A 479 19.37 22.80 24.82
CA ARG A 479 19.68 21.53 25.45
C ARG A 479 18.49 20.59 25.29
N ALA A 480 18.71 19.42 24.69
CA ALA A 480 17.70 18.38 24.56
C ALA A 480 17.29 17.83 25.94
N GLU A 481 15.99 17.77 26.22
CA GLU A 481 15.46 17.21 27.48
C GLU A 481 14.62 15.96 27.27
N LYS A 482 13.81 15.93 26.21
CA LYS A 482 13.02 14.75 25.85
C LYS A 482 13.20 14.46 24.38
N VAL A 483 13.46 13.21 24.04
CA VAL A 483 13.78 12.76 22.68
C VAL A 483 12.90 11.55 22.33
N GLY A 484 12.71 11.29 21.02
CA GLY A 484 11.91 10.17 20.55
C GLY A 484 10.47 10.16 21.09
N SER A 485 10.07 9.03 21.69
CA SER A 485 8.72 8.79 22.22
C SER A 485 8.33 9.70 23.40
N ASP A 486 9.30 10.31 24.07
CA ASP A 486 9.06 11.13 25.26
C ASP A 486 8.71 12.58 24.91
N THR A 487 8.84 12.98 23.64
CA THR A 487 8.48 14.33 23.18
C THR A 487 6.97 14.57 23.27
N LEU A 488 6.56 15.82 23.48
CA LEU A 488 5.16 16.23 23.53
C LEU A 488 4.41 15.82 22.25
N LEU A 489 5.04 16.03 21.08
CA LEU A 489 4.44 15.64 19.80
C LEU A 489 4.24 14.12 19.71
N ALA A 490 5.23 13.31 20.10
CA ALA A 490 5.08 11.85 20.09
C ALA A 490 3.98 11.39 21.05
N GLN A 491 3.82 12.03 22.21
CA GLN A 491 2.72 11.75 23.14
C GLN A 491 1.36 12.13 22.56
N ILE A 492 1.24 13.27 21.88
CA ILE A 492 0.01 13.67 21.18
C ILE A 492 -0.31 12.66 20.08
N VAL A 493 0.68 12.26 19.27
CA VAL A 493 0.51 11.24 18.22
C VAL A 493 0.06 9.92 18.82
N GLN A 494 0.67 9.47 19.92
CA GLN A 494 0.29 8.23 20.60
C GLN A 494 -1.14 8.30 21.16
N MET A 495 -1.51 9.40 21.81
CA MET A 495 -2.87 9.60 22.32
C MET A 495 -3.91 9.62 21.20
N VAL A 496 -3.60 10.24 20.06
CA VAL A 496 -4.46 10.25 18.88
C VAL A 496 -4.56 8.86 18.27
N ALA A 497 -3.45 8.13 18.17
CA ALA A 497 -3.44 6.74 17.72
C ALA A 497 -4.29 5.84 18.65
N ASP A 498 -4.14 5.99 19.97
CA ASP A 498 -4.94 5.29 20.97
C ASP A 498 -6.43 5.63 20.87
N ALA A 499 -6.77 6.90 20.61
CA ALA A 499 -8.15 7.32 20.40
C ALA A 499 -8.74 6.76 19.09
N GLN A 500 -7.95 6.70 18.00
CA GLN A 500 -8.36 6.08 16.73
C GLN A 500 -8.52 4.56 16.83
N ARG A 501 -7.87 3.90 17.80
CA ARG A 501 -8.04 2.46 18.08
C ARG A 501 -9.36 2.14 18.79
N SER A 502 -10.08 3.13 19.31
CA SER A 502 -11.37 2.92 19.96
C SER A 502 -12.47 2.67 18.92
N ARG A 503 -13.27 1.61 19.12
CA ARG A 503 -14.14 1.05 18.08
C ARG A 503 -15.40 1.88 17.78
N ALA A 504 -15.73 1.93 16.49
CA ALA A 504 -17.03 2.30 15.95
C ALA A 504 -18.14 1.28 16.25
N PRO A 505 -19.32 1.69 16.75
CA PRO A 505 -20.38 0.78 17.18
C PRO A 505 -21.07 -0.05 16.08
N ILE A 506 -21.10 0.36 14.80
CA ILE A 506 -22.00 -0.24 13.78
C ILE A 506 -21.38 -1.34 12.90
N GLN A 507 -20.06 -1.44 12.79
CA GLN A 507 -19.41 -2.58 12.12
C GLN A 507 -19.77 -3.92 12.81
N ARG A 508 -20.08 -3.85 14.12
CA ARG A 508 -20.68 -4.93 14.89
C ARG A 508 -22.04 -5.39 14.36
N LEU A 509 -22.82 -4.54 13.70
CA LEU A 509 -24.19 -4.89 13.28
C LEU A 509 -24.18 -5.94 12.15
N VAL A 510 -23.27 -5.82 11.17
CA VAL A 510 -23.12 -6.82 10.10
C VAL A 510 -22.60 -8.14 10.66
N ASP A 511 -21.62 -8.09 11.55
CA ASP A 511 -21.08 -9.29 12.21
C ASP A 511 -22.12 -9.97 13.12
N VAL A 512 -22.94 -9.18 13.83
CA VAL A 512 -24.05 -9.68 14.65
C VAL A 512 -25.13 -10.31 13.77
N VAL A 513 -25.51 -9.65 12.68
CA VAL A 513 -26.47 -10.20 11.72
C VAL A 513 -25.94 -11.51 11.13
N ALA A 514 -24.69 -11.57 10.70
CA ALA A 514 -24.07 -12.80 10.20
C ALA A 514 -24.04 -13.90 11.28
N GLY A 515 -23.72 -13.54 12.53
CA GLY A 515 -23.67 -14.46 13.67
C GLY A 515 -25.01 -15.11 14.01
N TYR A 516 -26.14 -14.44 13.76
CA TYR A 516 -27.48 -15.04 13.88
C TYR A 516 -27.97 -15.71 12.59
N PHE A 517 -27.68 -15.09 11.45
CA PHE A 517 -28.17 -15.53 10.14
C PHE A 517 -27.60 -16.89 9.75
N VAL A 518 -26.29 -17.12 9.95
CA VAL A 518 -25.62 -18.37 9.56
C VAL A 518 -26.20 -19.59 10.32
N PRO A 519 -26.32 -19.59 11.66
CA PRO A 519 -26.99 -20.68 12.39
C PRO A 519 -28.43 -20.92 11.93
N VAL A 520 -29.20 -19.86 11.72
CA VAL A 520 -30.61 -19.99 11.29
C VAL A 520 -30.72 -20.67 9.93
N VAL A 521 -29.88 -20.28 8.97
CA VAL A 521 -29.84 -20.89 7.64
C VAL A 521 -29.44 -22.36 7.70
N ILE A 522 -28.45 -22.72 8.52
CA ILE A 522 -28.05 -24.13 8.71
C ILE A 522 -29.21 -24.93 9.30
N VAL A 523 -29.90 -24.40 10.31
CA VAL A 523 -31.08 -25.07 10.90
C VAL A 523 -32.18 -25.24 9.86
N ILE A 524 -32.47 -24.22 9.04
CA ILE A 524 -33.47 -24.33 7.96
C ILE A 524 -33.04 -25.36 6.92
N SER A 525 -31.77 -25.42 6.54
CA SER A 525 -31.24 -26.44 5.61
C SER A 525 -31.43 -27.86 6.14
N ILE A 526 -31.14 -28.08 7.43
CA ILE A 526 -31.35 -29.38 8.11
C ILE A 526 -32.85 -29.73 8.17
N ILE A 527 -33.71 -28.77 8.50
CA ILE A 527 -35.16 -28.99 8.52
C ILE A 527 -35.64 -29.36 7.12
N THR A 528 -35.22 -28.63 6.09
CA THR A 528 -35.54 -28.91 4.69
C THR A 528 -35.11 -30.32 4.30
N PHE A 529 -33.89 -30.75 4.68
CA PHE A 529 -33.43 -32.12 4.46
C PHE A 529 -34.41 -33.15 5.03
N PHE A 530 -34.80 -33.01 6.31
CA PHE A 530 -35.70 -33.97 6.95
C PHE A 530 -37.13 -33.94 6.38
N VAL A 531 -37.64 -32.77 6.00
CA VAL A 531 -38.97 -32.63 5.39
C VAL A 531 -39.01 -33.38 4.06
N TRP A 532 -38.02 -33.16 3.19
CA TRP A 532 -37.94 -33.84 1.90
C TRP A 532 -37.58 -35.32 2.02
N TRP A 533 -36.85 -35.72 3.05
CA TRP A 533 -36.60 -37.13 3.32
C TRP A 533 -37.88 -37.89 3.69
N ASN A 534 -38.77 -37.28 4.47
CA ASN A 534 -39.99 -37.95 4.97
C ASN A 534 -41.20 -37.83 4.04
N TRP A 535 -41.33 -36.69 3.34
CA TRP A 535 -42.50 -36.40 2.49
C TRP A 535 -42.15 -36.13 1.02
N GLY A 536 -40.88 -36.24 0.64
CA GLY A 536 -40.45 -36.05 -0.74
C GLY A 536 -40.82 -37.22 -1.65
N PRO A 537 -40.91 -36.98 -2.97
CA PRO A 537 -41.12 -38.04 -3.95
C PRO A 537 -39.92 -39.00 -3.97
N GLU A 538 -40.15 -40.26 -4.37
CA GLU A 538 -39.05 -41.20 -4.58
C GLU A 538 -38.19 -40.71 -5.75
N PRO A 539 -36.87 -40.48 -5.53
CA PRO A 539 -36.06 -40.91 -4.40
C PRO A 539 -35.87 -39.80 -3.36
N ALA A 540 -36.44 -40.00 -2.17
CA ALA A 540 -36.51 -38.97 -1.14
C ALA A 540 -35.13 -38.46 -0.69
N LEU A 541 -34.12 -39.33 -0.61
CA LEU A 541 -32.74 -38.95 -0.25
C LEU A 541 -32.15 -37.91 -1.22
N ALA A 542 -32.31 -38.12 -2.52
CA ALA A 542 -31.69 -37.25 -3.50
C ALA A 542 -32.36 -35.86 -3.51
N TYR A 543 -33.69 -35.82 -3.43
CA TYR A 543 -34.43 -34.55 -3.26
C TYR A 543 -34.11 -33.87 -1.92
N ALA A 544 -33.92 -34.63 -0.84
CA ALA A 544 -33.55 -34.09 0.47
C ALA A 544 -32.20 -33.39 0.44
N VAL A 545 -31.18 -34.04 -0.15
CA VAL A 545 -29.85 -33.44 -0.29
C VAL A 545 -29.93 -32.20 -1.17
N ILE A 546 -30.47 -32.28 -2.39
CA ILE A 546 -30.50 -31.15 -3.34
C ILE A 546 -31.17 -29.92 -2.74
N ASN A 547 -32.35 -30.08 -2.12
CA ASN A 547 -33.07 -28.94 -1.54
C ASN A 547 -32.35 -28.36 -0.32
N ALA A 548 -31.73 -29.20 0.53
CA ALA A 548 -30.94 -28.72 1.66
C ALA A 548 -29.70 -27.92 1.19
N VAL A 549 -29.03 -28.41 0.15
CA VAL A 549 -27.90 -27.72 -0.49
C VAL A 549 -28.36 -26.40 -1.13
N ALA A 550 -29.47 -26.39 -1.84
CA ALA A 550 -30.02 -25.19 -2.48
C ALA A 550 -30.31 -24.08 -1.46
N VAL A 551 -30.83 -24.42 -0.27
CA VAL A 551 -31.02 -23.47 0.83
C VAL A 551 -29.69 -22.82 1.24
N LEU A 552 -28.62 -23.61 1.39
CA LEU A 552 -27.30 -23.09 1.78
C LEU A 552 -26.71 -22.18 0.70
N ILE A 553 -26.86 -22.56 -0.58
CA ILE A 553 -26.35 -21.78 -1.72
C ILE A 553 -27.07 -20.44 -1.83
N ILE A 554 -28.41 -20.44 -1.82
CA ILE A 554 -29.24 -19.23 -2.01
C ILE A 554 -29.07 -18.25 -0.84
N ALA A 555 -28.84 -18.76 0.36
CA ALA A 555 -28.67 -17.93 1.54
C ALA A 555 -27.35 -17.15 1.59
N CYS A 556 -26.39 -17.40 0.69
CA CYS A 556 -25.08 -16.75 0.72
C CYS A 556 -25.18 -15.22 0.57
N PRO A 557 -24.86 -14.40 1.61
CA PRO A 557 -25.12 -12.97 1.60
C PRO A 557 -23.95 -12.20 0.95
N CYS A 558 -23.59 -12.53 -0.30
CA CYS A 558 -22.41 -12.01 -0.99
C CYS A 558 -22.34 -10.46 -1.01
N ALA A 559 -23.50 -9.79 -1.08
CA ALA A 559 -23.58 -8.33 -1.13
C ALA A 559 -23.51 -7.66 0.26
N LEU A 560 -23.85 -8.37 1.34
CA LEU A 560 -23.98 -7.79 2.68
C LEU A 560 -22.63 -7.35 3.24
N GLY A 561 -21.58 -8.15 3.02
CA GLY A 561 -20.22 -7.83 3.47
C GLY A 561 -19.60 -6.62 2.75
N LEU A 562 -20.07 -6.28 1.55
CA LEU A 562 -19.55 -5.18 0.73
C LEU A 562 -20.34 -3.88 0.87
N ALA A 563 -21.63 -3.98 1.23
CA ALA A 563 -22.52 -2.82 1.28
C ALA A 563 -21.98 -1.69 2.18
N THR A 564 -21.46 -2.03 3.36
CA THR A 564 -20.98 -1.03 4.34
C THR A 564 -19.66 -0.40 3.92
N PRO A 565 -18.58 -1.17 3.61
CA PRO A 565 -17.32 -0.57 3.17
C PRO A 565 -17.46 0.31 1.92
N MET A 566 -18.25 -0.13 0.92
CA MET A 566 -18.46 0.65 -0.30
C MET A 566 -19.21 1.97 -0.03
N SER A 567 -20.25 1.92 0.81
CA SER A 567 -21.02 3.12 1.16
C SER A 567 -20.16 4.16 1.89
N ILE A 568 -19.35 3.71 2.85
CA ILE A 568 -18.43 4.56 3.59
C ILE A 568 -17.36 5.14 2.67
N MET A 569 -16.76 4.32 1.79
CA MET A 569 -15.74 4.77 0.85
C MET A 569 -16.27 5.87 -0.08
N VAL A 570 -17.42 5.65 -0.71
CA VAL A 570 -18.06 6.65 -1.59
C VAL A 570 -18.45 7.89 -0.79
N GLY A 571 -18.94 7.71 0.44
CA GLY A 571 -19.29 8.81 1.36
C GLY A 571 -18.08 9.70 1.68
N THR A 572 -16.97 9.10 2.09
CA THR A 572 -15.72 9.81 2.42
C THR A 572 -15.11 10.47 1.19
N GLY A 573 -15.05 9.78 0.05
CA GLY A 573 -14.55 10.35 -1.21
C GLY A 573 -15.38 11.54 -1.68
N LYS A 574 -16.71 11.47 -1.53
CA LYS A 574 -17.59 12.59 -1.85
C LYS A 574 -17.46 13.76 -0.87
N GLY A 575 -17.26 13.46 0.42
CA GLY A 575 -16.93 14.46 1.44
C GLY A 575 -15.65 15.23 1.11
N ALA A 576 -14.61 14.52 0.67
CA ALA A 576 -13.33 15.12 0.31
C ALA A 576 -13.46 16.10 -0.87
N MET A 577 -14.27 15.77 -1.90
CA MET A 577 -14.59 16.69 -3.00
C MET A 577 -15.31 17.97 -2.55
N MET A 578 -15.93 17.96 -1.36
CA MET A 578 -16.59 19.11 -0.74
C MET A 578 -15.70 19.79 0.31
N GLY A 579 -14.42 19.42 0.43
CA GLY A 579 -13.50 19.97 1.42
C GLY A 579 -13.68 19.42 2.84
N VAL A 580 -14.43 18.32 3.01
CA VAL A 580 -14.67 17.66 4.30
C VAL A 580 -13.88 16.37 4.38
N LEU A 581 -12.85 16.33 5.23
CA LEU A 581 -11.99 15.17 5.41
C LEU A 581 -12.42 14.36 6.63
N PHE A 582 -12.99 13.17 6.40
CA PHE A 582 -13.31 12.22 7.46
C PHE A 582 -12.08 11.34 7.73
N LYS A 583 -11.45 11.51 8.90
CA LYS A 583 -10.30 10.68 9.31
C LYS A 583 -10.69 9.23 9.62
N ASN A 584 -11.92 9.03 10.09
CA ASN A 584 -12.42 7.73 10.55
C ASN A 584 -13.78 7.46 9.92
N ALA A 585 -14.03 6.23 9.46
CA ALA A 585 -15.32 5.78 8.95
C ALA A 585 -16.48 6.02 9.95
N GLU A 586 -16.19 5.85 11.24
CA GLU A 586 -17.12 6.14 12.33
C GLU A 586 -17.63 7.57 12.35
N ALA A 587 -16.77 8.54 12.01
CA ALA A 587 -17.13 9.94 12.08
C ALA A 587 -18.31 10.25 11.14
N LEU A 588 -18.37 9.59 9.98
CA LEU A 588 -19.47 9.73 9.02
C LEU A 588 -20.80 9.23 9.62
N GLU A 589 -20.77 8.13 10.37
CA GLU A 589 -21.95 7.52 10.99
C GLU A 589 -22.41 8.25 12.25
N VAL A 590 -21.46 8.66 13.08
CA VAL A 590 -21.73 9.41 14.31
C VAL A 590 -22.24 10.80 13.96
N LEU A 591 -21.69 11.45 12.93
CA LEU A 591 -22.16 12.76 12.48
C LEU A 591 -23.67 12.76 12.17
N ARG A 592 -24.21 11.64 11.63
CA ARG A 592 -25.66 11.49 11.43
C ARG A 592 -26.48 11.54 12.74
N LYS A 593 -25.89 11.10 13.85
CA LYS A 593 -26.54 11.07 15.18
C LYS A 593 -26.33 12.35 15.97
N VAL A 594 -25.44 13.25 15.52
CA VAL A 594 -25.18 14.52 16.20
C VAL A 594 -26.39 15.42 16.06
N ASP A 595 -26.91 15.91 17.19
CA ASP A 595 -28.00 16.89 17.28
C ASP A 595 -27.52 18.27 17.76
N THR A 596 -26.33 18.31 18.35
CA THR A 596 -25.76 19.48 19.01
C THR A 596 -24.35 19.72 18.51
N LEU A 597 -24.11 20.90 17.93
CA LEU A 597 -22.79 21.34 17.51
C LEU A 597 -22.27 22.42 18.47
N VAL A 598 -21.20 22.10 19.19
CA VAL A 598 -20.45 23.09 19.99
C VAL A 598 -19.25 23.54 19.15
N VAL A 599 -19.12 24.84 18.94
CA VAL A 599 -18.08 25.42 18.10
C VAL A 599 -17.12 26.24 18.95
N ASP A 600 -15.82 26.10 18.70
CA ASP A 600 -14.84 27.04 19.23
C ASP A 600 -14.97 28.39 18.51
N LYS A 601 -14.62 29.49 19.18
CA LYS A 601 -14.73 30.82 18.58
C LYS A 601 -13.53 31.12 17.69
N THR A 602 -12.32 31.02 18.23
CA THR A 602 -11.13 31.59 17.61
C THR A 602 -10.55 30.62 16.58
N GLY A 603 -10.39 31.04 15.32
CA GLY A 603 -9.86 30.17 14.26
C GLY A 603 -10.87 29.16 13.69
N THR A 604 -12.04 28.99 14.31
CA THR A 604 -13.18 28.23 13.75
C THR A 604 -14.28 29.16 13.25
N LEU A 605 -14.76 30.10 14.09
CA LEU A 605 -15.73 31.12 13.67
C LEU A 605 -15.08 32.43 13.21
N THR A 606 -13.84 32.70 13.66
CA THR A 606 -13.09 33.92 13.32
C THR A 606 -11.90 33.59 12.43
N GLU A 607 -11.46 34.55 11.61
CA GLU A 607 -10.37 34.40 10.63
C GLU A 607 -8.97 34.12 11.24
N GLY A 608 -8.88 34.02 12.57
CA GLY A 608 -7.62 33.78 13.29
C GLY A 608 -6.60 34.91 13.16
N LYS A 609 -7.01 36.05 12.58
CA LYS A 609 -6.22 37.27 12.41
C LYS A 609 -6.90 38.41 13.17
N PRO A 610 -6.12 39.33 13.77
CA PRO A 610 -6.64 40.46 14.54
C PRO A 610 -7.44 41.45 13.69
#